data_AF-A0A447TJ39-F1
#
_entry.id   AF-A0A447TJ39-F1
#
_cell.length_a   1.000
_cell.length_b   1.000
_cell.length_c   1.000
_cell.angle_alpha   90.00
_cell.angle_beta   90.00
_cell.angle_gamma   90.00
#
_symmetry.space_group_name_H-M   'P 1'
#
loop_
_entity.id
_entity.type
_entity.pdbx_description
1 polymer ?
#
loop_
_entity_poly.entity_id
_entity_poly.type
_entity_poly.pdbx_seq_one_letter_code
_entity_poly.pdbx_strand_id
1 'polypeptide(L)' 'MKLTLEALQVLDAIEQHGSFAAAAEALFKVPSALTYTVQKLEQGLAWPSTTAAATARG' A
#
# COMPACT_ATOMS: atom_id res chain seq x y z
N MET A 1 6.99 -4.72 -14.48
CA MET A 1 6.48 -4.93 -13.11
C MET A 1 7.62 -5.38 -12.22
N LYS A 2 7.77 -4.81 -11.01
CA LYS A 2 8.76 -5.27 -10.03
C LYS A 2 8.07 -5.39 -8.67
N LEU A 3 7.50 -6.57 -8.40
CA LEU A 3 7.04 -6.93 -7.06
C LEU A 3 8.28 -6.99 -6.16
N THR A 4 8.31 -6.20 -5.10
CA THR A 4 9.44 -6.15 -4.16
C THR A 4 9.07 -6.86 -2.87
N LEU A 5 10.08 -7.45 -2.21
CA LEU A 5 9.91 -8.03 -0.89
C LEU A 5 9.38 -7.00 0.11
N GLU A 6 9.86 -5.76 0.00
CA GLU A 6 9.38 -4.65 0.83
C GLU A 6 7.86 -4.43 0.66
N ALA A 7 7.34 -4.47 -0.57
CA ALA A 7 5.91 -4.28 -0.80
C ALA A 7 5.08 -5.40 -0.17
N LEU A 8 5.57 -6.65 -0.23
CA LEU A 8 4.92 -7.78 0.43
C LEU A 8 4.94 -7.65 1.95
N GLN A 9 6.06 -7.23 2.53
CA GLN A 9 6.18 -7.00 3.97
C GLN A 9 5.26 -5.87 4.46
N VAL A 10 5.12 -4.81 3.66
CA VAL A 10 4.20 -3.71 3.97
C VAL A 10 2.74 -4.20 3.94
N LEU A 11 2.36 -5.00 2.95
CA LEU A 11 1.00 -5.54 2.86
C LEU A 11 0.69 -6.49 4.02
N ASP A 12 1.59 -7.42 4.34
CA ASP A 12 1.44 -8.35 5.48
C ASP A 12 1.32 -7.61 6.81
N ALA A 13 2.15 -6.58 7.02
CA ALA A 13 2.07 -5.74 8.22
C ALA A 13 0.75 -4.96 8.30
N ILE A 14 0.24 -4.43 7.19
CA ILE A 14 -1.06 -3.74 7.17
C ILE A 14 -2.20 -4.72 7.49
N GLU A 15 -2.16 -5.94 6.96
CA GLU A 15 -3.13 -6.98 7.25
C GLU A 15 -3.10 -7.39 8.73
N GLN A 16 -1.91 -7.62 9.30
CA GLN A 16 -1.76 -8.02 10.71
C GLN A 16 -2.11 -6.91 11.71
N HIS A 17 -1.80 -5.66 11.40
CA HIS A 17 -1.93 -4.53 12.34
C HIS A 17 -3.15 -3.64 12.07
N GLY A 18 -3.85 -3.84 10.94
CA GLY A 18 -5.12 -3.19 10.61
C GLY A 18 -5.05 -1.70 10.24
N SER A 19 -3.86 -1.09 10.25
CA SER A 19 -3.69 0.31 9.83
C SER A 19 -2.26 0.59 9.37
N PHE A 20 -2.10 1.62 8.53
CA PHE A 20 -0.79 2.10 8.08
C PHE A 20 0.08 2.62 9.23
N ALA A 21 -0.53 3.21 10.26
CA ALA A 21 0.20 3.74 11.41
C ALA A 21 0.79 2.60 12.26
N ALA A 22 -0.04 1.62 12.62
CA ALA A 22 0.41 0.47 13.41
C ALA A 22 1.39 -0.43 12.64
N ALA A 23 1.18 -0.61 11.33
CA ALA A 23 2.11 -1.33 10.47
C ALA A 23 3.47 -0.61 10.35
N ALA A 24 3.46 0.73 10.28
CA ALA A 24 4.69 1.51 10.23
C ALA A 24 5.49 1.38 11.53
N GLU A 25 4.81 1.42 12.67
CA GLU A 25 5.41 1.19 13.98
C GLU A 25 6.06 -0.21 14.07
N ALA A 26 5.35 -1.26 13.65
CA ALA A 26 5.86 -2.63 13.65
C ALA A 26 7.08 -2.84 12.71
N LEU A 27 7.14 -2.09 11.61
CA LEU A 27 8.24 -2.14 10.64
C LEU A 27 9.38 -1.14 10.93
N PHE A 28 9.31 -0.37 12.02
CA PHE A 28 10.24 0.72 12.33
C PHE A 28 10.38 1.74 11.18
N LYS A 29 9.25 2.08 10.55
CA LYS A 29 9.12 3.03 9.44
C LYS A 29 8.14 4.15 9.79
N VAL A 30 8.07 5.15 8.94
CA VAL A 30 7.02 6.20 9.00
C VAL A 30 5.83 5.81 8.12
N PRO A 31 4.58 6.18 8.49
CA PRO A 31 3.38 5.79 7.72
C PRO A 31 3.41 6.24 6.26
N SER A 32 3.97 7.42 5.97
CA SER A 32 4.10 7.94 4.60
C SER A 32 4.94 7.06 3.69
N ALA A 33 5.95 6.36 4.23
CA ALA A 33 6.77 5.42 3.47
C ALA A 33 5.94 4.19 3.04
N LEU A 34 5.07 3.71 3.91
CA LEU A 34 4.17 2.57 3.59
C LEU A 34 3.16 2.97 2.52
N THR A 35 2.55 4.16 2.64
CA THR A 35 1.63 4.70 1.63
C THR A 35 2.30 4.79 0.25
N TYR A 36 3.55 5.28 0.19
CA TYR A 36 4.31 5.36 -1.05
C TYR A 36 4.60 3.98 -1.64
N THR A 37 5.00 3.01 -0.81
CA THR A 37 5.26 1.63 -1.25
C THR A 37 4.00 0.97 -1.84
N VAL A 38 2.85 1.13 -1.18
CA VAL A 38 1.56 0.59 -1.68
C VAL A 38 1.16 1.29 -2.97
N GLN A 39 1.25 2.62 -3.05
CA GLN A 39 0.90 3.37 -4.25
C GLN A 39 1.76 2.94 -5.46
N LYS A 40 3.06 2.71 -5.24
CA LYS A 40 3.97 2.25 -6.29
C LYS A 40 3.68 0.81 -6.72
N LEU A 41 3.26 -0.05 -5.78
CA LEU A 41 2.82 -1.40 -6.08
C LEU A 41 1.55 -1.39 -6.95
N GLU A 42 0.54 -0.60 -6.58
CA GLU A 42 -0.73 -0.44 -7.33
C GLU A 42 -0.49 0.08 -8.75
N GLN A 43 0.33 1.12 -8.91
CA GLN A 43 0.76 1.64 -10.21
C GLN A 43 1.44 0.56 -11.06
N GLY A 44 2.23 -0.31 -10.42
CA GLY A 44 2.91 -1.42 -11.07
C GLY A 44 1.96 -2.52 -11.55
N LEU A 45 0.85 -2.77 -10.83
CA LEU A 45 -0.16 -3.77 -11.19
C LEU A 45 -1.17 -3.24 -12.23
N ALA A 46 -1.09 -1.95 -12.59
CA ALA A 46 -2.14 -1.22 -13.32
C ALA A 46 -3.52 -1.37 -12.64
N TRP A 47 -3.53 -1.65 -11.34
CA TRP A 47 -4.75 -1.68 -10.54
C TRP A 47 -5.08 -0.24 -10.17
N PRO A 48 -6.11 0.38 -10.75
CA PRO A 48 -6.52 1.69 -10.31
C PRO A 48 -6.97 1.55 -8.86
N SER A 49 -6.46 2.41 -7.98
CA SER A 49 -7.00 2.55 -6.63
C SER A 49 -8.52 2.60 -6.77
N THR A 50 -9.23 1.71 -6.05
CA THR A 50 -10.69 1.59 -6.14
C THR A 50 -11.42 2.92 -5.87
N THR A 51 -10.72 3.92 -5.31
CA THR A 51 -11.15 5.32 -5.23
C THR A 51 -11.36 6.01 -6.58
N ALA A 52 -10.56 5.72 -7.62
CA ALA A 52 -10.73 6.32 -8.94
C ALA A 52 -11.87 5.70 -9.77
N ALA A 53 -12.17 4.42 -9.52
CA ALA A 53 -13.25 3.70 -10.23
C ALA A 53 -14.66 4.15 -9.80
N ALA A 54 -14.81 4.81 -8.65
CA ALA A 54 -16.10 5.36 -8.20
C ALA A 54 -16.48 6.67 -8.91
N THR A 55 -15.51 7.44 -9.42
CA THR A 55 -15.75 8.79 -9.97
C THR A 55 -15.94 8.82 -11.49
N ALA A 56 -15.67 7.71 -12.20
CA ALA A 56 -15.76 7.65 -13.66
C ALA A 56 -17.14 7.18 -14.22
N ARG A 57 -18.19 7.14 -13.39
CA ARG A 57 -19.59 6.88 -13.79
C ARG A 57 -20.50 8.08 -13.55
N GLY A 58 -20.01 9.28 -13.88
CA GLY A 58 -20.79 10.52 -13.93
C GLY A 58 -20.74 11.11 -15.32
#